data_AF-A0A9W5X7C8-F1
#
_entry.id   AF-A0A9W5X7C8-F1
#
_cell.length_a   1.000
_cell.length_b   1.000
_cell.length_c   1.000
_cell.angle_alpha   90.00
_cell.angle_beta   90.00
_cell.angle_gamma   90.00
#
_symmetry.space_group_name_H-M   'P 1'
#
loop_
_entity.id
_entity.type
_entity.pdbx_description
1 polymer ?
#
loop_
_entity_poly.entity_id
_entity_poly.type
_entity_poly.pdbx_seq_one_letter_code
_entity_poly.pdbx_strand_id
1 'polypeptide(L)'
;MTRKEDVIEIPINDLLDISGWEITKALRLLRKSNPPLLEWMRSGIVYFQQYAFIDKLRLLELDCFHPNACLYHYLNMAKNNYREYLQGSKVKIKKYFYVLRPVMACKWIEKYQTVPPILFNELLQTMIPEGKLKNEIESLLKRKIIGDELDFEPRIDMINDFLENELRRIETHIKTLSVENEDPTKKLDNLFRATLGEVWG
;
A
#
# COMPACT_ATOMS: atom_id res chain seq x y z
N MET A 1 -14.43 -19.81 -21.77
CA MET A 1 -15.15 -18.68 -21.14
C MET A 1 -14.13 -17.61 -20.80
N THR A 2 -14.11 -16.55 -21.58
CA THR A 2 -13.10 -15.48 -21.51
C THR A 2 -13.42 -14.56 -20.34
N ARG A 3 -12.46 -14.39 -19.41
CA ARG A 3 -12.59 -13.56 -18.21
C ARG A 3 -12.61 -12.09 -18.67
N LYS A 4 -13.73 -11.39 -18.47
CA LYS A 4 -13.84 -9.95 -18.74
C LYS A 4 -13.02 -9.20 -17.69
N GLU A 5 -12.21 -8.24 -18.11
CA GLU A 5 -11.44 -7.42 -17.17
C GLU A 5 -12.36 -6.39 -16.49
N ASP A 6 -12.45 -6.47 -15.16
CA ASP A 6 -13.23 -5.55 -14.31
C ASP A 6 -12.43 -4.26 -14.02
N VAL A 7 -11.95 -3.57 -15.05
CA VAL A 7 -11.22 -2.30 -14.92
C VAL A 7 -11.73 -1.31 -15.96
N ILE A 8 -11.99 -0.08 -15.54
CA ILE A 8 -12.20 1.06 -16.43
C ILE A 8 -10.83 1.70 -16.63
N GLU A 9 -10.19 1.45 -17.78
CA GLU A 9 -8.95 2.13 -18.17
C GLU A 9 -9.28 3.19 -19.23
N ILE A 10 -9.22 4.46 -18.85
CA ILE A 10 -9.31 5.60 -19.76
C ILE A 10 -7.88 6.11 -19.97
N PRO A 11 -7.43 6.40 -21.22
CA PRO A 11 -6.08 6.88 -21.45
C PRO A 11 -5.83 8.19 -20.70
N ILE A 12 -4.83 8.13 -19.83
CA ILE A 12 -4.44 9.15 -18.88
C ILE A 12 -3.66 10.24 -19.63
N ASN A 13 -4.08 11.51 -19.49
CA ASN A 13 -3.17 12.64 -19.60
C ASN A 13 -2.16 12.50 -18.46
N ASP A 14 -0.84 12.56 -18.71
CA ASP A 14 0.31 12.18 -17.84
C ASP A 14 0.29 12.66 -16.35
N LEU A 15 -0.73 13.40 -15.95
CA LEU A 15 -0.97 14.00 -14.65
C LEU A 15 -1.99 13.25 -13.75
N LEU A 16 -2.84 12.35 -14.27
CA LEU A 16 -3.96 11.76 -13.49
C LEU A 16 -4.01 10.22 -13.53
N ASP A 17 -3.55 9.55 -12.47
CA ASP A 17 -3.73 8.10 -12.30
C ASP A 17 -5.12 7.80 -11.70
N ILE A 18 -6.03 7.25 -12.52
CA ILE A 18 -7.39 6.90 -12.12
C ILE A 18 -7.49 5.38 -11.96
N SER A 19 -7.85 4.94 -10.77
CA SER A 19 -8.08 3.53 -10.45
C SER A 19 -9.46 3.33 -9.82
N GLY A 20 -10.13 2.21 -10.15
CA GLY A 20 -11.46 1.90 -9.63
C GLY A 20 -11.76 0.40 -9.60
N TRP A 21 -12.72 0.03 -8.76
CA TRP A 21 -13.17 -1.35 -8.58
C TRP A 21 -14.69 -1.41 -8.59
N GLU A 22 -15.22 -2.44 -9.24
CA GLU A 22 -16.60 -2.86 -8.98
C GLU A 22 -16.74 -3.43 -7.56
N ILE A 23 -17.97 -3.41 -7.01
CA ILE A 23 -18.26 -3.71 -5.60
C ILE A 23 -17.71 -5.08 -5.17
N THR A 24 -17.93 -6.13 -5.95
CA THR A 24 -17.46 -7.50 -5.66
C THR A 24 -15.94 -7.57 -5.60
N LYS A 25 -15.23 -6.87 -6.49
CA LYS A 25 -13.78 -6.76 -6.52
C LYS A 25 -13.28 -5.99 -5.31
N ALA A 26 -13.93 -4.89 -4.94
CA ALA A 26 -13.61 -4.17 -3.70
C ALA A 26 -13.76 -5.08 -2.47
N LEU A 27 -14.86 -5.82 -2.35
CA LEU A 27 -15.07 -6.78 -1.25
C LEU A 27 -14.02 -7.90 -1.23
N ARG A 28 -13.67 -8.45 -2.40
CA ARG A 28 -12.62 -9.48 -2.54
C ARG A 28 -11.23 -8.96 -2.18
N LEU A 29 -10.93 -7.71 -2.52
CA LEU A 29 -9.67 -7.06 -2.18
C LEU A 29 -9.60 -6.77 -0.68
N LEU A 30 -10.70 -6.33 -0.05
CA LEU A 30 -10.77 -6.12 1.39
C LEU A 30 -10.54 -7.44 2.15
N ARG A 31 -11.20 -8.53 1.72
CA ARG A 31 -11.00 -9.88 2.28
C ARG A 31 -9.54 -10.34 2.28
N LYS A 32 -8.74 -9.86 1.34
CA LYS A 32 -7.32 -10.21 1.20
C LYS A 32 -6.38 -9.20 1.85
N SER A 33 -6.93 -8.19 2.54
CA SER A 33 -6.17 -7.07 3.11
C SER A 33 -5.27 -6.39 2.05
N ASN A 34 -5.80 -6.23 0.84
CA ASN A 34 -5.05 -5.72 -0.30
C ASN A 34 -4.59 -4.27 -0.06
N PRO A 35 -3.28 -3.96 -0.13
CA PRO A 35 -2.79 -2.63 0.20
C PRO A 35 -3.39 -1.48 -0.62
N PRO A 36 -3.46 -1.54 -1.98
CA PRO A 36 -4.11 -0.48 -2.76
C PRO A 36 -5.52 -0.10 -2.30
N LEU A 37 -6.37 -1.10 -1.98
CA LEU A 37 -7.72 -0.81 -1.50
C LEU A 37 -7.69 -0.16 -0.10
N LEU A 38 -6.90 -0.71 0.83
CA LEU A 38 -6.80 -0.19 2.20
C LEU A 38 -6.30 1.26 2.21
N GLU A 39 -5.31 1.55 1.38
CA GLU A 39 -4.82 2.92 1.17
C GLU A 39 -5.89 3.80 0.54
N TRP A 40 -6.63 3.31 -0.46
CA TRP A 40 -7.70 4.09 -1.10
C TRP A 40 -8.82 4.45 -0.12
N MET A 41 -9.27 3.50 0.72
CA MET A 41 -10.34 3.73 1.70
C MET A 41 -10.01 4.82 2.73
N ARG A 42 -8.73 5.02 2.99
CA ARG A 42 -8.17 5.99 3.93
C ARG A 42 -7.77 7.31 3.27
N SER A 43 -7.94 7.44 1.95
CA SER A 43 -7.69 8.69 1.23
C SER A 43 -8.62 9.79 1.78
N GLY A 44 -8.06 10.94 2.11
CA GLY A 44 -8.80 12.04 2.75
C GLY A 44 -9.68 12.85 1.80
N ILE A 45 -9.47 12.74 0.48
CA ILE A 45 -10.21 13.54 -0.51
C ILE A 45 -11.32 12.68 -1.13
N VAL A 46 -12.57 13.03 -0.83
CA VAL A 46 -13.76 12.42 -1.43
C VAL A 46 -14.34 13.40 -2.45
N TYR A 47 -14.18 13.10 -3.73
CA TYR A 47 -14.74 13.91 -4.82
C TYR A 47 -16.25 13.72 -4.97
N PHE A 48 -16.71 12.48 -4.83
CA PHE A 48 -18.10 12.11 -4.91
C PHE A 48 -18.32 10.81 -4.13
N GLN A 49 -19.38 10.76 -3.34
CA GLN A 49 -19.80 9.56 -2.62
C GLN A 49 -21.32 9.53 -2.66
N GLN A 50 -21.86 8.42 -3.17
CA GLN A 50 -23.29 8.14 -3.15
C GLN A 50 -23.51 6.81 -2.43
N TYR A 51 -24.60 6.73 -1.67
CA TYR A 51 -24.97 5.57 -0.86
C TYR A 51 -24.01 5.27 0.29
N ALA A 52 -24.39 4.34 1.16
CA ALA A 52 -23.66 4.01 2.37
C ALA A 52 -22.58 2.93 2.18
N PHE A 53 -22.29 2.48 0.94
CA PHE A 53 -21.40 1.34 0.70
C PHE A 53 -20.01 1.53 1.29
N ILE A 54 -19.34 2.65 0.99
CA ILE A 54 -17.96 2.89 1.43
C ILE A 54 -17.86 3.08 2.95
N ASP A 55 -18.87 3.69 3.57
CA ASP A 55 -18.91 3.86 5.03
C ASP A 55 -19.08 2.50 5.72
N LYS A 56 -19.99 1.66 5.22
CA LYS A 56 -20.15 0.29 5.71
C LYS A 56 -18.91 -0.58 5.44
N LEU A 57 -18.22 -0.37 4.31
CA LEU A 57 -16.98 -1.06 3.97
C LEU A 57 -15.86 -0.71 4.97
N ARG A 58 -15.72 0.57 5.34
CA ARG A 58 -14.76 1.02 6.37
C ARG A 58 -15.02 0.39 7.74
N LEU A 59 -16.28 0.16 8.11
CA LEU A 59 -16.62 -0.53 9.36
C LEU A 59 -16.15 -1.99 9.40
N LEU A 60 -16.02 -2.64 8.24
CA LEU A 60 -15.52 -4.01 8.12
C LEU A 60 -14.00 -4.11 7.99
N GLU A 61 -13.28 -2.98 8.01
CA GLU A 61 -11.81 -2.98 7.83
C GLU A 61 -11.12 -3.82 8.91
N LEU A 62 -11.48 -3.61 10.18
CA LEU A 62 -10.89 -4.33 11.31
C LEU A 62 -11.19 -5.84 11.26
N ASP A 63 -12.38 -6.20 10.76
CA ASP A 63 -12.79 -7.60 10.61
C ASP A 63 -12.06 -8.33 9.47
N CYS A 64 -11.55 -7.57 8.49
CA CYS A 64 -10.90 -8.12 7.28
C CYS A 64 -9.40 -7.86 7.24
N PHE A 65 -8.85 -7.15 8.22
CA PHE A 65 -7.43 -6.85 8.26
C PHE A 65 -6.66 -8.01 8.86
N HIS A 66 -5.89 -8.67 8.01
CA HIS A 66 -5.02 -9.77 8.35
C HIS A 66 -3.57 -9.30 8.22
N PRO A 67 -2.90 -8.96 9.34
CA PRO A 67 -1.55 -8.38 9.34
C PRO A 67 -0.56 -9.21 8.51
N ASN A 68 -0.57 -10.53 8.68
CA ASN A 68 0.36 -11.43 8.01
C ASN A 68 0.18 -11.38 6.48
N ALA A 69 -1.06 -11.45 6.00
CA ALA A 69 -1.36 -11.36 4.57
C ALA A 69 -0.92 -10.01 3.98
N CYS A 70 -1.20 -8.91 4.70
CA CYS A 70 -0.80 -7.57 4.29
C CYS A 70 0.74 -7.41 4.26
N LEU A 71 1.44 -7.98 5.24
CA LEU A 71 2.89 -8.01 5.33
C LEU A 71 3.53 -8.75 4.15
N TYR A 72 2.99 -9.91 3.74
CA TYR A 72 3.41 -10.60 2.53
C TYR A 72 3.24 -9.73 1.26
N HIS A 73 2.11 -9.02 1.15
CA HIS A 73 1.85 -8.15 0.00
C HIS A 73 2.87 -7.01 -0.10
N TYR A 74 3.12 -6.30 1.00
CA TYR A 74 4.09 -5.21 1.02
C TYR A 74 5.52 -5.72 0.80
N LEU A 75 5.92 -6.85 1.39
CA LEU A 75 7.25 -7.41 1.16
C LEU A 75 7.46 -7.76 -0.32
N ASN A 76 6.52 -8.45 -0.95
CA ASN A 76 6.63 -8.82 -2.35
C ASN A 76 6.69 -7.57 -3.26
N MET A 77 5.86 -6.57 -2.98
CA MET A 77 5.90 -5.28 -3.67
C MET A 77 7.27 -4.61 -3.53
N ALA A 78 7.80 -4.54 -2.30
CA ALA A 78 9.11 -3.94 -2.03
C ALA A 78 10.24 -4.69 -2.74
N LYS A 79 10.27 -6.03 -2.69
CA LYS A 79 11.30 -6.86 -3.35
C LYS A 79 11.28 -6.68 -4.87
N ASN A 80 10.10 -6.67 -5.48
CA ASN A 80 9.96 -6.46 -6.92
C ASN A 80 10.45 -5.07 -7.32
N ASN A 81 9.99 -4.02 -6.63
CA ASN A 81 10.41 -2.65 -6.88
C ASN A 81 11.92 -2.43 -6.64
N TYR A 82 12.49 -3.07 -5.61
CA TYR A 82 13.93 -2.99 -5.32
C TYR A 82 14.77 -3.60 -6.44
N ARG A 83 14.37 -4.80 -6.91
CA ARG A 83 15.04 -5.51 -8.00
C ARG A 83 14.92 -4.76 -9.32
N GLU A 84 13.77 -4.15 -9.58
CA GLU A 84 13.51 -3.45 -10.85
C GLU A 84 14.20 -2.09 -10.90
N TYR A 85 14.20 -1.33 -9.80
CA TYR A 85 14.53 0.10 -9.87
C TYR A 85 15.79 0.53 -9.14
N LEU A 86 16.27 -0.22 -8.13
CA LEU A 86 17.34 0.24 -7.23
C LEU A 86 18.66 -0.54 -7.37
N GLN A 87 18.83 -1.32 -8.43
CA GLN A 87 20.05 -2.09 -8.71
C GLN A 87 21.12 -1.30 -9.47
N GLY A 88 20.75 -0.20 -10.13
CA GLY A 88 21.67 0.61 -10.94
C GLY A 88 22.57 1.53 -10.10
N SER A 89 23.67 2.00 -10.70
CA SER A 89 24.53 3.04 -10.12
C SER A 89 23.86 4.42 -10.10
N LYS A 90 22.88 4.63 -10.99
CA LYS A 90 21.97 5.77 -10.96
C LYS A 90 20.52 5.32 -10.92
N VAL A 91 19.71 6.02 -10.15
CA VAL A 91 18.32 5.66 -9.87
C VAL A 91 17.45 6.91 -9.84
N LYS A 92 16.17 6.78 -10.19
CA LYS A 92 15.21 7.88 -10.09
C LYS A 92 14.74 8.05 -8.65
N ILE A 93 14.71 9.29 -8.16
CA ILE A 93 14.27 9.65 -6.81
C ILE A 93 12.91 9.01 -6.47
N LYS A 94 11.92 9.14 -7.37
CA LYS A 94 10.56 8.58 -7.19
C LYS A 94 10.57 7.08 -6.88
N LYS A 95 11.52 6.32 -7.43
CA LYS A 95 11.58 4.86 -7.27
C LYS A 95 12.08 4.43 -5.90
N TYR A 96 12.81 5.27 -5.17
CA TYR A 96 13.11 5.00 -3.76
C TYR A 96 11.84 4.89 -2.93
N PHE A 97 10.87 5.77 -3.16
CA PHE A 97 9.59 5.75 -2.44
C PHE A 97 8.74 4.53 -2.76
N TYR A 98 8.95 3.89 -3.92
CA TYR A 98 8.29 2.64 -4.29
C TYR A 98 8.81 1.46 -3.47
N VAL A 99 9.96 1.60 -2.77
CA VAL A 99 10.53 0.57 -1.89
C VAL A 99 10.49 0.99 -0.42
N LEU A 100 10.84 2.24 -0.10
CA LEU A 100 10.80 2.78 1.26
C LEU A 100 9.41 2.69 1.87
N ARG A 101 8.36 3.07 1.13
CA ARG A 101 6.99 3.02 1.63
C ARG A 101 6.55 1.60 2.00
N PRO A 102 6.65 0.57 1.13
CA PRO A 102 6.26 -0.78 1.50
C PRO A 102 7.16 -1.39 2.59
N VAL A 103 8.47 -1.07 2.65
CA VAL A 103 9.33 -1.51 3.77
C VAL A 103 8.89 -0.90 5.10
N MET A 104 8.59 0.40 5.15
CA MET A 104 8.09 1.03 6.37
C MET A 104 6.68 0.56 6.73
N ALA A 105 5.83 0.28 5.75
CA ALA A 105 4.53 -0.36 5.96
C ALA A 105 4.70 -1.74 6.61
N CYS A 106 5.66 -2.55 6.17
CA CYS A 106 5.98 -3.82 6.83
C CYS A 106 6.38 -3.61 8.30
N LYS A 107 7.27 -2.65 8.59
CA LYS A 107 7.68 -2.32 9.96
C LYS A 107 6.50 -1.84 10.82
N TRP A 108 5.57 -1.08 10.25
CA TRP A 108 4.36 -0.64 10.92
C TRP A 108 3.47 -1.81 11.31
N ILE A 109 3.18 -2.70 10.34
CA ILE A 109 2.31 -3.86 10.54
C ILE A 109 2.93 -4.79 11.58
N GLU A 110 4.23 -5.04 11.51
CA GLU A 110 4.94 -5.85 12.52
C GLU A 110 4.77 -5.26 13.93
N LYS A 111 4.95 -3.95 14.09
CA LYS A 111 4.92 -3.27 15.39
C LYS A 111 3.50 -3.09 15.96
N TYR A 112 2.55 -2.68 15.12
CA TYR A 112 1.23 -2.20 15.56
C TYR A 112 0.08 -3.10 15.14
N GLN A 113 0.30 -4.10 14.28
CA GLN A 113 -0.74 -5.03 13.81
C GLN A 113 -1.98 -4.32 13.23
N THR A 114 -1.77 -3.15 12.61
CA THR A 114 -2.83 -2.32 12.02
C THR A 114 -2.44 -1.85 10.62
N VAL A 115 -3.42 -1.32 9.88
CA VAL A 115 -3.20 -0.72 8.56
C VAL A 115 -2.22 0.45 8.68
N PRO A 116 -1.15 0.51 7.86
CA PRO A 116 -0.18 1.60 7.90
C PRO A 116 -0.78 2.93 7.42
N PRO A 117 -0.28 4.07 7.92
CA PRO A 117 -0.65 5.39 7.42
C PRO A 117 -0.35 5.57 5.94
N ILE A 118 -1.22 6.31 5.24
CA ILE A 118 -0.99 6.68 3.84
C ILE A 118 0.17 7.66 3.71
N LEU A 119 0.24 8.63 4.64
CA LEU A 119 1.19 9.72 4.59
C LEU A 119 2.60 9.19 4.82
N PHE A 120 3.46 9.35 3.81
CA PHE A 120 4.85 8.91 3.88
C PHE A 120 5.60 9.53 5.05
N ASN A 121 5.35 10.82 5.35
CA ASN A 121 6.02 11.49 6.45
C ASN A 121 5.64 10.87 7.81
N GLU A 122 4.39 10.45 7.99
CA GLU A 122 3.95 9.79 9.23
C GLU A 122 4.66 8.44 9.42
N LEU A 123 4.80 7.66 8.34
CA LEU A 123 5.61 6.45 8.33
C LEU A 123 7.07 6.75 8.69
N LEU A 124 7.69 7.74 8.04
CA LEU A 124 9.09 8.11 8.25
C LEU A 124 9.36 8.52 9.70
N GLN A 125 8.55 9.42 10.24
CA GLN A 125 8.72 9.93 11.61
C GLN A 125 8.55 8.83 12.67
N THR A 126 7.68 7.86 12.40
CA THR A 126 7.36 6.80 13.37
C THR A 126 8.29 5.58 13.24
N MET A 127 8.67 5.20 12.02
CA MET A 127 9.36 3.95 11.72
C MET A 127 10.87 4.07 11.65
N ILE A 128 11.40 5.27 11.38
CA ILE A 128 12.84 5.50 11.26
C ILE A 128 13.30 6.38 12.44
N PRO A 129 14.20 5.87 13.30
CA PRO A 129 14.77 6.66 14.39
C PRO A 129 15.55 7.87 13.90
N GLU A 130 15.72 8.87 14.77
CA GLU A 130 16.58 10.03 14.50
C GLU A 130 18.01 9.60 14.15
N GLY A 131 18.61 10.28 13.18
CA GLY A 131 19.99 10.03 12.78
C GLY A 131 20.21 10.18 11.28
N LYS A 132 21.40 9.73 10.84
CA LYS A 132 21.87 9.94 9.45
C LYS A 132 20.90 9.37 8.41
N LEU A 133 20.41 8.15 8.61
CA LEU A 133 19.46 7.51 7.68
C LEU A 133 18.18 8.33 7.51
N LYS A 134 17.60 8.81 8.62
CA LYS A 134 16.38 9.63 8.57
C LYS A 134 16.63 10.93 7.82
N ASN A 135 17.74 11.61 8.13
CA ASN A 135 18.14 12.85 7.45
C ASN A 135 18.31 12.66 5.94
N GLU A 136 18.89 11.53 5.50
CA GLU A 136 19.03 11.19 4.09
C GLU A 136 17.67 10.98 3.41
N ILE A 137 16.76 10.24 4.05
CA ILE A 137 15.40 10.02 3.51
C ILE A 137 14.60 11.33 3.47
N GLU A 138 14.74 12.20 4.48
CA GLU A 138 14.11 13.53 4.49
C GLU A 138 14.67 14.45 3.39
N SER A 139 15.99 14.42 3.18
CA SER A 139 16.64 15.14 2.07
C SER A 139 16.13 14.66 0.71
N LEU A 140 16.02 13.34 0.54
CA LEU A 140 15.44 12.73 -0.66
C LEU A 140 13.96 13.13 -0.86
N LEU A 141 13.17 13.19 0.21
CA LEU A 141 11.76 13.62 0.17
C LEU A 141 11.64 15.09 -0.24
N LYS A 142 12.48 15.97 0.30
CA LYS A 142 12.51 17.40 -0.07
C LYS A 142 12.80 17.56 -1.56
N ARG A 143 13.81 16.86 -2.09
CA ARG A 143 14.14 16.90 -3.52
C ARG A 143 13.01 16.37 -4.40
N LYS A 144 12.36 15.28 -3.99
CA LYS A 144 11.17 14.76 -4.68
C LYS A 144 10.04 15.81 -4.77
N ILE A 145 9.79 16.56 -3.69
CA ILE A 145 8.72 17.57 -3.64
C ILE A 145 9.03 18.78 -4.54
N ILE A 146 10.30 19.17 -4.65
CA ILE A 146 10.74 20.32 -5.47
C ILE A 146 10.58 20.03 -6.98
N GLY A 147 10.33 18.78 -7.37
CA GLY A 147 10.04 18.42 -8.76
C GLY A 147 11.26 17.98 -9.56
N ASP A 148 12.34 17.58 -8.88
CA ASP A 148 13.53 16.99 -9.50
C ASP A 148 13.26 15.53 -9.96
N GLU A 149 12.08 15.29 -10.54
CA GLU A 149 11.54 13.95 -10.81
C GLU A 149 12.09 13.31 -12.10
N LEU A 150 12.81 14.08 -12.91
CA LEU A 150 13.37 13.62 -14.19
C LEU A 150 14.84 13.20 -14.11
N ASP A 151 15.55 13.56 -13.04
CA ASP A 151 16.98 13.32 -12.97
C ASP A 151 17.31 11.99 -12.28
N PHE A 152 18.03 11.16 -13.03
CA PHE A 152 18.70 9.98 -12.49
C PHE A 152 19.85 10.44 -11.62
N GLU A 153 19.76 10.17 -10.32
CA GLU A 153 20.79 10.52 -9.36
C GLU A 153 21.67 9.32 -9.01
N PRO A 154 22.90 9.54 -8.51
CA PRO A 154 23.68 8.47 -7.90
C PRO A 154 22.87 7.72 -6.84
N ARG A 155 23.02 6.39 -6.82
CA ARG A 155 22.48 5.54 -5.76
C ARG A 155 22.99 6.02 -4.39
N ILE A 156 22.06 6.11 -3.43
CA ILE A 156 22.32 6.46 -2.03
C ILE A 156 22.54 5.16 -1.26
N ASP A 157 23.80 4.75 -1.12
CA ASP A 157 24.15 3.46 -0.52
C ASP A 157 23.60 3.26 0.89
N MET A 158 23.59 4.32 1.71
CA MET A 158 23.01 4.25 3.07
C MET A 158 21.53 3.83 3.05
N ILE A 159 20.74 4.30 2.08
CA ILE A 159 19.33 3.92 1.96
C ILE A 159 19.22 2.50 1.40
N ASN A 160 20.03 2.16 0.38
CA ASN A 160 20.04 0.82 -0.20
C ASN A 160 20.41 -0.25 0.83
N ASP A 161 21.45 -0.04 1.62
CA ASP A 161 21.90 -0.96 2.66
C ASP A 161 20.81 -1.17 3.71
N PHE A 162 20.14 -0.08 4.12
CA PHE A 162 18.97 -0.16 4.99
C PHE A 162 17.86 -1.03 4.38
N LEU A 163 17.48 -0.77 3.12
CA LEU A 163 16.43 -1.51 2.42
C LEU A 163 16.78 -3.00 2.29
N GLU A 164 18.01 -3.35 1.90
CA GLU A 164 18.43 -4.74 1.76
C GLU A 164 18.41 -5.50 3.09
N ASN A 165 18.85 -4.85 4.17
CA ASN A 165 18.85 -5.43 5.50
C ASN A 165 17.42 -5.63 6.01
N GLU A 166 16.53 -4.65 5.86
CA GLU A 166 15.13 -4.79 6.25
C GLU A 166 14.39 -5.83 5.42
N LEU A 167 14.59 -5.87 4.10
CA LEU A 167 13.98 -6.88 3.23
C LEU A 167 14.36 -8.30 3.67
N ARG A 168 15.64 -8.54 3.98
CA ARG A 168 16.13 -9.83 4.50
C ARG A 168 15.54 -10.16 5.87
N ARG A 169 15.49 -9.17 6.77
CA ARG A 169 14.94 -9.32 8.13
C ARG A 169 13.44 -9.66 8.10
N ILE A 170 12.67 -8.89 7.34
CA ILE A 170 11.22 -9.08 7.19
C ILE A 170 10.93 -10.43 6.54
N GLU A 171 11.68 -10.82 5.49
CA GLU A 171 11.53 -12.14 4.86
C GLU A 171 11.78 -13.29 5.84
N THR A 172 12.74 -13.13 6.76
CA THR A 172 13.00 -14.12 7.80
C THR A 172 11.86 -14.15 8.83
N HIS A 173 11.41 -12.98 9.28
CA HIS A 173 10.31 -12.86 10.25
C HIS A 173 9.02 -13.49 9.72
N ILE A 174 8.65 -13.20 8.47
CA ILE A 174 7.43 -13.73 7.85
C ILE A 174 7.37 -15.26 7.87
N LYS A 175 8.50 -15.95 7.69
CA LYS A 175 8.55 -17.42 7.74
C LYS A 175 8.19 -18.02 9.11
N THR A 176 8.20 -17.21 10.16
CA THR A 176 7.86 -17.63 11.53
C THR A 176 6.39 -17.42 11.88
N LEU A 177 5.63 -16.73 11.02
CA LEU A 177 4.24 -16.37 11.30
C LEU A 177 3.30 -17.54 10.99
N SER A 178 2.41 -17.86 11.92
CA SER A 178 1.24 -18.73 11.68
C SER A 178 0.08 -17.92 11.10
N VAL A 179 -0.77 -18.56 10.30
CA VAL A 179 -1.95 -17.91 9.72
C VAL A 179 -3.18 -18.42 10.47
N GLU A 180 -3.72 -17.61 11.35
CA GLU A 180 -5.04 -17.81 11.94
C GLU A 180 -5.89 -16.58 11.62
N ASN A 181 -6.88 -16.77 10.75
CA ASN A 181 -7.77 -15.70 10.33
C ASN A 181 -9.20 -16.22 10.36
N GLU A 182 -10.08 -15.49 11.02
CA GLU A 182 -11.53 -15.70 10.88
C GLU A 182 -11.95 -15.36 9.45
N ASP A 183 -12.88 -16.12 8.86
CA ASP A 183 -13.33 -15.88 7.49
C ASP A 183 -14.42 -14.79 7.47
N PRO A 184 -14.16 -13.57 6.95
CA PRO A 184 -15.13 -12.47 6.98
C PRO A 184 -16.20 -12.58 5.88
N THR A 185 -16.19 -13.66 5.08
CA THR A 185 -17.02 -13.83 3.87
C THR A 185 -18.50 -13.54 4.13
N LYS A 186 -19.06 -14.03 5.25
CA LYS A 186 -20.47 -13.78 5.60
C LYS A 186 -20.79 -12.29 5.81
N LYS A 187 -19.88 -11.53 6.44
CA LYS A 187 -20.06 -10.08 6.67
C LYS A 187 -20.02 -9.32 5.34
N LEU A 188 -19.11 -9.71 4.44
CA LEU A 188 -18.96 -9.13 3.11
C LEU A 188 -20.18 -9.42 2.21
N ASP A 189 -20.71 -10.64 2.26
CA ASP A 189 -21.93 -11.01 1.51
C ASP A 189 -23.15 -10.22 1.98
N ASN A 190 -23.29 -9.98 3.28
CA ASN A 190 -24.35 -9.15 3.83
C ASN A 190 -24.24 -7.69 3.34
N LEU A 191 -23.02 -7.13 3.32
CA LEU A 191 -22.78 -5.80 2.79
C LEU A 191 -23.14 -5.71 1.30
N PHE A 192 -22.74 -6.71 0.50
CA PHE A 192 -23.10 -6.78 -0.91
C PHE A 192 -24.63 -6.70 -1.12
N ARG A 193 -25.38 -7.58 -0.44
CA ARG A 193 -26.85 -7.64 -0.55
C ARG A 193 -27.52 -6.34 -0.08
N ALA A 194 -27.06 -5.77 1.02
CA ALA A 194 -27.57 -4.50 1.53
C ALA A 194 -27.33 -3.34 0.54
N THR A 195 -26.17 -3.34 -0.14
CA THR A 195 -25.86 -2.34 -1.16
C THR A 195 -26.77 -2.47 -2.38
N LEU A 196 -27.05 -3.70 -2.83
CA LEU A 196 -27.99 -3.91 -3.93
C LEU A 196 -29.39 -3.40 -3.59
N GLY A 197 -29.87 -3.66 -2.37
CA GLY A 197 -31.17 -3.17 -1.91
C GLY A 197 -31.24 -1.66 -1.76
N GLU A 198 -30.13 -0.99 -1.43
CA GLU A 198 -30.09 0.47 -1.31
C GLU A 198 -30.10 1.19 -2.67
N VAL A 199 -29.48 0.58 -3.69
CA VAL A 199 -29.33 1.20 -5.03
C VAL A 199 -30.49 0.86 -5.97
N TRP A 200 -31.07 -0.35 -5.86
CA TRP A 200 -32.08 -0.87 -6.78
C TRP A 200 -33.38 -1.34 -6.10
N GLY A 201 -33.47 -1.25 -4.77
CA GLY A 201 -34.66 -1.67 -4.01
C GLY A 201 -35.70 -0.58 -3.82
#